data_AF-A0A261ESM6-F1
#
_entry.id   AF-A0A261ESM6-F1
#
_cell.length_a   1.000
_cell.length_b   1.000
_cell.length_c   1.000
_cell.angle_alpha   90.00
_cell.angle_beta   90.00
_cell.angle_gamma   90.00
#
_symmetry.space_group_name_H-M   'P 1'
#
loop_
_entity.id
_entity.type
_entity.pdbx_description
1 polymer ?
#
loop_
_entity_poly.entity_id
_entity_poly.type
_entity_poly.pdbx_seq_one_letter_code
_entity_poly.pdbx_strand_id
1 'polypeptide(L)'
;MMKTSEQGGIDYGIQRIEDGAYLADDNADGSAPEWVYEPADATMFSTKEEALSFAALCGVADDPDEGLPTLEQAYTVTQIAWQSEEDLQPDDIDQQLSD
;
A
#
# COMPACT_ATOMS: atom_id res chain seq x y z
N MET A 1 -5.85 10.43 8.02
CA MET A 1 -6.98 9.51 8.31
C MET A 1 -6.38 8.12 8.33
N MET A 2 -6.46 7.39 9.44
CA MET A 2 -5.98 6.00 9.50
C MET A 2 -6.95 5.13 8.71
N LYS A 3 -6.51 4.53 7.60
CA LYS A 3 -7.29 3.56 6.85
C LYS A 3 -7.24 2.23 7.60
N THR A 4 -8.14 2.06 8.55
CA THR A 4 -8.36 0.77 9.21
C THR A 4 -9.18 -0.08 8.26
N SER A 5 -8.54 -0.93 7.46
CA SER A 5 -9.26 -2.00 6.77
C SER A 5 -9.84 -2.91 7.85
N GLU A 6 -11.15 -2.82 8.09
CA GLU A 6 -11.94 -3.49 9.15
C GLU A 6 -11.82 -5.03 9.22
N GLN A 7 -10.97 -5.66 8.40
CA GLN A 7 -10.77 -7.12 8.38
C GLN A 7 -9.30 -7.56 8.42
N GLY A 8 -8.34 -6.63 8.49
CA GLY A 8 -6.96 -6.95 8.11
C GLY A 8 -6.89 -7.28 6.62
N GLY A 9 -5.76 -6.98 5.99
CA GLY A 9 -5.65 -7.11 4.54
C GLY A 9 -4.25 -6.87 4.04
N ILE A 10 -3.95 -7.39 2.85
CA ILE A 10 -2.73 -7.06 2.11
C ILE A 10 -3.13 -5.97 1.13
N ASP A 11 -2.58 -4.79 1.33
CA ASP A 11 -2.68 -3.72 0.36
C ASP A 11 -1.41 -3.68 -0.51
N TYR A 12 -1.59 -3.19 -1.73
CA TYR A 12 -0.57 -3.10 -2.76
C TYR A 12 -0.33 -1.63 -3.10
N GLY A 13 0.93 -1.24 -3.17
CA GLY A 13 1.36 0.10 -3.55
C GLY A 13 2.58 0.06 -4.46
N ILE A 14 3.00 1.23 -4.94
CA ILE A 14 4.20 1.38 -5.77
C ILE A 14 5.31 2.01 -4.95
N GLN A 15 6.50 1.41 -4.98
CA GLN A 15 7.69 1.91 -4.31
C GLN A 15 8.81 2.14 -5.31
N ARG A 16 9.52 3.25 -5.15
CA ARG A 16 10.76 3.55 -5.86
C ARG A 16 11.93 2.87 -5.19
N ILE A 17 12.69 2.10 -5.96
CA ILE A 17 13.76 1.24 -5.44
C ILE A 17 14.96 2.06 -4.94
N GLU A 18 15.23 3.22 -5.54
CA GLU A 18 16.42 4.04 -5.22
C GLU A 18 16.46 4.53 -3.77
N ASP A 19 15.33 5.00 -3.25
CA ASP A 19 15.23 5.64 -1.92
C ASP A 19 14.12 5.05 -1.05
N GLY A 20 13.39 4.07 -1.55
CA GLY A 20 12.32 3.40 -0.82
C GLY A 20 11.05 4.25 -0.64
N ALA A 21 10.92 5.40 -1.30
CA ALA A 21 9.71 6.21 -1.25
C ALA A 21 8.55 5.52 -1.97
N TYR A 22 7.34 5.72 -1.44
CA TYR A 22 6.08 5.23 -1.94
C TYR A 22 5.39 6.28 -2.79
N LEU A 23 4.67 5.83 -3.81
CA LEU A 23 3.87 6.69 -4.67
C LEU A 23 2.56 7.06 -3.97
N ALA A 24 2.28 8.34 -3.88
CA ALA A 24 1.03 8.89 -3.39
C ALA A 24 0.40 9.79 -4.46
N ASP A 25 -0.91 9.76 -4.54
CA ASP A 25 -1.75 10.68 -5.30
C ASP A 25 -3.11 10.69 -4.59
N ASP A 26 -3.50 11.83 -4.04
CA ASP A 26 -4.72 11.98 -3.25
C ASP A 26 -5.99 11.59 -4.02
N ASN A 27 -5.99 11.78 -5.34
CA ASN A 27 -7.13 11.49 -6.21
C ASN A 27 -7.04 10.11 -6.86
N ALA A 28 -5.88 9.45 -6.78
CA ALA A 28 -5.55 8.21 -7.48
C ALA A 28 -5.78 8.28 -9.00
N ASP A 29 -5.67 9.48 -9.59
CA ASP A 29 -5.93 9.74 -11.02
C ASP A 29 -4.66 10.05 -11.82
N GLY A 30 -3.51 10.17 -11.14
CA GLY A 30 -2.22 10.49 -11.74
C GLY A 30 -2.04 11.98 -12.05
N SER A 31 -2.96 12.85 -11.64
CA SER A 31 -2.88 14.28 -11.89
C SER A 31 -1.82 14.99 -11.05
N ALA A 32 -1.49 14.46 -9.86
CA ALA A 32 -0.53 15.08 -8.94
C ALA A 32 0.23 14.02 -8.11
N PRO A 33 1.01 13.13 -8.76
CA PRO A 33 1.77 12.12 -8.05
C PRO A 33 2.92 12.73 -7.24
N GLU A 34 3.08 12.26 -6.02
CA GLU A 34 4.16 12.62 -5.12
C GLU A 34 4.82 11.37 -4.50
N TRP A 35 6.04 11.54 -3.97
CA TRP A 35 6.81 10.47 -3.36
C TRP A 35 6.89 10.71 -1.85
N VAL A 36 6.31 9.80 -1.07
CA VAL A 36 6.24 9.87 0.39
C VAL A 36 7.07 8.76 1.01
N TYR A 37 7.68 8.99 2.17
CA TYR A 37 8.45 7.95 2.87
C TYR A 37 7.59 7.11 3.81
N GLU A 38 6.44 7.65 4.23
CA GLU A 38 5.53 6.97 5.13
C GLU A 38 4.53 6.13 4.33
N PRO A 39 4.48 4.80 4.53
CA PRO A 39 3.57 3.93 3.80
C PRO A 39 2.09 4.22 4.07
N ALA A 40 1.76 4.86 5.20
CA ALA A 40 0.40 5.23 5.55
C ALA A 40 -0.13 6.43 4.74
N ASP A 41 0.77 7.26 4.20
CA ASP A 41 0.44 8.40 3.34
C ASP A 41 0.46 8.03 1.85
N ALA A 42 0.87 6.80 1.52
CA ALA A 42 0.92 6.31 0.15
C ALA A 42 -0.47 5.92 -0.37
N THR A 43 -0.60 5.94 -1.70
CA THR A 43 -1.82 5.44 -2.36
C THR A 43 -1.73 3.92 -2.48
N MET A 44 -2.65 3.26 -1.79
CA MET A 44 -2.70 1.81 -1.61
C MET A 44 -4.00 1.24 -2.17
N PHE A 45 -3.92 0.05 -2.76
CA PHE A 45 -5.03 -0.64 -3.40
C PHE A 45 -5.17 -2.07 -2.89
N SER A 46 -6.39 -2.61 -2.94
CA SER A 46 -6.67 -3.97 -2.47
C SER A 46 -6.09 -5.06 -3.40
N THR A 47 -5.74 -4.71 -4.64
CA THR A 47 -5.18 -5.65 -5.61
C THR A 47 -3.93 -5.12 -6.29
N LYS A 48 -3.05 -6.04 -6.69
CA LYS A 48 -1.85 -5.74 -7.46
C LYS A 48 -2.19 -5.10 -8.82
N GLU A 49 -3.28 -5.52 -9.45
CA GLU A 49 -3.70 -5.03 -10.76
C GLU A 49 -4.08 -3.55 -10.69
N GLU A 50 -4.83 -3.14 -9.66
CA GLU A 50 -5.16 -1.73 -9.43
C GLU A 50 -3.91 -0.88 -9.19
N ALA A 51 -2.95 -1.37 -8.39
CA ALA A 51 -1.69 -0.68 -8.16
C ALA A 51 -0.88 -0.49 -9.46
N LEU A 52 -0.90 -1.48 -10.36
CA LEU A 52 -0.25 -1.39 -11.68
C LEU A 52 -0.97 -0.41 -12.62
N SER A 53 -2.30 -0.42 -12.64
CA SER A 53 -3.08 0.57 -13.40
C SER A 53 -2.83 1.99 -12.90
N PHE A 54 -2.74 2.17 -11.59
CA PHE A 54 -2.37 3.47 -10.99
C PHE A 54 -0.95 3.88 -11.37
N ALA A 55 0.00 2.94 -11.36
CA ALA A 55 1.37 3.19 -11.82
C ALA A 55 1.42 3.72 -13.26
N ALA A 56 0.58 3.19 -14.15
CA ALA A 56 0.45 3.67 -15.52
C ALA A 56 -0.10 5.10 -15.58
N LEU A 57 -1.14 5.42 -14.79
CA LEU A 57 -1.70 6.78 -14.71
C LEU A 57 -0.65 7.81 -14.25
N CYS A 58 0.21 7.43 -13.30
CA CYS A 58 1.28 8.27 -12.80
C CYS A 58 2.54 8.30 -13.70
N GLY A 59 2.55 7.54 -14.80
CA GLY A 59 3.66 7.49 -15.75
C GLY A 59 4.91 6.76 -15.22
N VAL A 60 4.75 5.83 -14.28
CA VAL A 60 5.84 4.99 -13.73
C VAL A 60 5.72 3.51 -14.15
N ALA A 61 4.73 3.20 -14.99
CA ALA A 61 4.59 1.95 -15.70
C ALA A 61 4.31 2.21 -17.18
N ASP A 62 4.73 1.27 -18.01
CA ASP A 62 4.32 1.20 -19.41
C ASP A 62 2.91 0.61 -19.49
N ASP A 63 1.99 1.32 -20.15
CA ASP A 63 0.59 0.93 -20.34
C ASP A 63 0.42 0.34 -21.75
N PRO A 64 0.44 -0.99 -21.92
CA PRO A 64 0.24 -1.61 -23.22
C PRO A 64 -1.25 -1.53 -23.62
N ASP A 65 -1.53 -1.36 -24.93
CA ASP A 65 -2.91 -1.42 -25.47
C ASP A 65 -3.67 -2.72 -25.08
N GLU A 66 -2.94 -3.82 -24.84
CA GLU A 66 -3.46 -5.09 -24.34
C GLU A 66 -2.56 -5.65 -23.23
N GLY A 67 -3.12 -5.87 -22.03
CA GLY A 67 -2.43 -6.55 -20.93
C GLY A 67 -2.45 -5.77 -19.61
N LEU A 68 -1.62 -6.21 -18.67
CA LEU A 68 -1.37 -5.48 -17.43
C LEU A 68 -0.18 -4.53 -17.61
N PRO A 69 -0.21 -3.33 -17.02
CA PRO A 69 0.91 -2.41 -17.05
C PRO A 69 2.19 -3.04 -16.47
N THR A 70 3.32 -2.70 -17.08
CA THR A 70 4.64 -3.17 -16.62
C THR A 70 5.40 -2.02 -16.01
N LEU A 71 5.73 -2.12 -14.72
CA LEU A 71 6.55 -1.12 -14.02
C LEU A 71 7.91 -0.96 -14.68
N GLU A 72 8.41 0.27 -14.71
CA GLU A 72 9.80 0.51 -15.08
C GLU A 72 10.75 -0.11 -14.03
N GLN A 73 11.99 -0.40 -14.44
CA GLN A 73 12.97 -1.09 -13.60
C GLN A 73 13.34 -0.35 -12.30
N ALA A 74 13.02 0.95 -12.21
CA ALA A 74 13.25 1.76 -11.02
C ALA A 74 12.19 1.58 -9.92
N TYR A 75 11.10 0.84 -10.21
CA TYR A 75 9.94 0.72 -9.34
C TYR A 75 9.58 -0.74 -9.06
N THR A 76 8.91 -0.97 -7.93
CA THR A 76 8.39 -2.28 -7.55
C THR A 76 7.00 -2.14 -6.93
N VAL A 77 6.20 -3.20 -7.06
CA VAL A 77 4.99 -3.34 -6.24
C VAL A 77 5.41 -3.74 -4.84
N THR A 78 4.95 -3.00 -3.84
CA THR A 78 5.10 -3.34 -2.43
C THR A 78 3.78 -3.89 -1.87
N GLN A 79 3.88 -4.73 -0.85
CA GLN A 79 2.75 -5.33 -0.16
C GLN A 79 2.82 -4.93 1.31
N ILE A 80 1.76 -4.32 1.84
CA ILE A 80 1.68 -3.95 3.25
C ILE A 80 0.53 -4.72 3.87
N ALA A 81 0.88 -5.59 4.81
CA ALA A 81 -0.09 -6.30 5.63
C ALA A 81 -0.52 -5.38 6.78
N TRP A 82 -1.79 -4.99 6.79
CA TRP A 82 -2.39 -4.28 7.90
C TRP A 82 -2.90 -5.28 8.92
N GLN A 83 -2.43 -5.18 10.16
CA GLN A 83 -3.02 -5.90 11.27
C GLN A 83 -4.27 -5.15 11.75
N SER A 84 -5.37 -5.85 11.92
CA SER A 84 -6.55 -5.30 12.59
C SER A 84 -6.31 -5.19 14.09
N GLU A 85 -6.87 -4.17 14.73
CA GLU A 85 -6.85 -4.03 16.21
C GLU A 85 -7.53 -5.21 16.93
N GLU A 86 -8.37 -5.99 16.24
CA GLU A 86 -8.96 -7.22 16.77
C GLU A 86 -8.01 -8.43 16.80
N ASP A 87 -6.88 -8.39 16.08
CA ASP A 87 -5.83 -9.44 16.13
C ASP A 87 -4.84 -9.22 17.29
N LEU A 88 -4.86 -8.03 17.90
CA LEU A 88 -4.33 -7.81 19.24
C LEU A 88 -5.29 -8.47 20.23
N GLN A 89 -5.30 -9.80 20.27
CA GLN A 89 -5.88 -10.49 21.41
C GLN A 89 -5.23 -9.87 22.66
N PRO A 90 -6.00 -9.33 23.62
CA PRO A 90 -5.45 -9.12 24.94
C PRO A 90 -5.02 -10.51 25.40
N ASP A 91 -3.71 -10.73 25.47
CA ASP A 91 -3.16 -11.94 26.08
C ASP A 91 -3.79 -12.01 27.47
N ASP A 92 -4.61 -13.04 27.67
CA ASP A 92 -5.36 -13.36 28.87
C ASP A 92 -4.37 -13.68 30.00
N ILE A 93 -3.69 -12.64 30.50
CA ILE A 93 -2.93 -12.66 31.75
C ILE A 93 -3.66 -11.76 32.74
N ASP A 94 -4.97 -12.00 32.86
CA ASP A 94 -5.71 -11.81 34.10
C ASP A 94 -5.78 -13.15 34.83
N GLN A 95 -4.62 -13.67 35.28
CA GLN A 95 -4.62 -14.74 36.26
C GLN A 95 -3.31 -14.78 37.06
N GLN A 96 -3.32 -14.03 38.17
CA GLN A 96 -2.60 -14.23 39.43
C GLN A 96 -1.89 -12.96 39.92
N LEU A 97 -2.61 -12.17 40.72
CA LEU A 97 -2.07 -11.72 42.00
C LEU A 97 -3.23 -11.47 42.98
N SER A 98 -3.92 -12.55 43.35
CA SER A 98 -4.51 -12.63 44.68
C SER A 98 -3.37 -12.94 45.65
N ASP A 99 -2.95 -11.96 46.43
CA ASP A 99 -2.44 -12.15 47.79
C ASP A 99 -2.97 -11.02 48.67
#